data_AF-A0A445BVM3-F1
#
_entry.id   AF-A0A445BVM3-F1
#
_cell.length_a   1.000
_cell.length_b   1.000
_cell.length_c   1.000
_cell.angle_alpha   90.00
_cell.angle_beta   90.00
_cell.angle_gamma   90.00
#
_symmetry.space_group_name_H-M   'P 1'
#
loop_
_entity.id
_entity.type
_entity.pdbx_description
1 polymer ?
#
loop_
_entity_poly.entity_id
_entity_poly.type
_entity_poly.pdbx_seq_one_letter_code
_entity_poly.pdbx_strand_id
1 'polypeptide(L)' 'MSGIKVNKVLIDGGAAISLLSKKTLMKIGKHPDDLVPTNIAVTDFSGASIPAKGLTVKLRHPHLVPPTGWDCSS' A
#
# COMPACT_ATOMS: atom_id res chain seq x y z
N MET A 1 9.49 -8.49 -16.86
CA MET A 1 8.16 -8.09 -16.35
C MET A 1 8.16 -6.59 -16.03
N SER A 2 7.40 -5.80 -16.78
CA SER A 2 7.12 -4.40 -16.44
C SER A 2 6.28 -4.38 -15.16
N GLY A 3 6.62 -3.50 -14.20
CA GLY A 3 5.84 -3.34 -12.98
C GLY A 3 4.54 -2.60 -13.26
N ILE A 4 3.59 -2.65 -12.31
CA ILE A 4 2.35 -1.88 -12.39
C ILE A 4 2.56 -0.56 -11.66
N LYS A 5 2.41 0.56 -12.38
CA LYS A 5 2.57 1.91 -11.81
C LYS A 5 1.38 2.23 -10.91
N VAL A 6 1.65 2.49 -9.63
CA VAL A 6 0.68 3.07 -8.69
C VAL A 6 0.88 4.58 -8.69
N ASN A 7 -0.18 5.35 -8.97
CA ASN A 7 -0.06 6.79 -9.25
C ASN A 7 0.28 7.62 -8.01
N LYS A 8 -0.28 7.24 -6.85
CA LYS A 8 -0.11 7.90 -5.56
C LYS A 8 -0.22 6.85 -4.44
N VAL A 9 0.60 7.01 -3.41
CA VAL A 9 0.55 6.24 -2.16
C VAL A 9 0.56 7.25 -1.02
N LEU A 10 -0.26 7.04 0.00
CA LEU A 10 -0.22 7.83 1.23
C LEU A 10 0.82 7.20 2.16
N ILE A 11 1.74 8.01 2.67
CA ILE A 11 2.73 7.58 3.65
C ILE A 11 2.17 7.90 5.03
N ASP A 12 1.81 6.85 5.77
CA ASP A 12 1.35 6.95 7.15
C ASP A 12 2.46 6.44 8.08
N GLY A 13 3.08 7.35 8.83
CA GLY A 13 4.14 7.02 9.79
C GLY A 13 3.65 6.23 11.01
N GLY A 14 2.34 6.19 11.25
CA GLY A 14 1.72 5.38 12.31
C GLY A 14 1.31 3.97 11.86
N ALA A 15 1.36 3.68 10.56
CA ALA A 15 0.91 2.39 10.03
C ALA A 15 2.00 1.31 10.12
N ALA A 16 1.70 0.22 10.84
CA ALA A 16 2.55 -0.97 10.86
C ALA A 16 2.43 -1.85 9.59
N ILE A 17 1.34 -1.69 8.83
CA ILE A 17 1.06 -2.47 7.61
C ILE A 17 0.66 -1.55 6.45
N SER A 18 1.02 -1.94 5.23
CA SER A 18 0.54 -1.27 4.02
C SER A 18 -0.87 -1.71 3.67
N LEU A 19 -1.82 -0.77 3.63
CA LEU A 19 -3.18 -1.03 3.17
C LEU A 19 -3.28 -0.88 1.65
N LEU A 20 -3.93 -1.85 1.00
CA LEU A 20 -4.20 -1.84 -0.43
C LEU A 20 -5.70 -1.75 -0.68
N SER A 21 -6.13 -0.74 -1.45
CA SER A 21 -7.54 -0.66 -1.85
C SER A 21 -7.93 -1.78 -2.81
N LYS A 22 -9.20 -2.22 -2.76
CA LYS A 22 -9.77 -3.19 -3.71
C LYS A 22 -9.60 -2.75 -5.17
N LYS A 23 -9.67 -1.44 -5.45
CA LYS A 23 -9.45 -0.89 -6.80
C LYS A 23 -8.02 -1.13 -7.28
N THR A 24 -7.03 -0.97 -6.41
CA THR A 24 -5.62 -1.25 -6.75
C THR A 24 -5.39 -2.75 -6.90
N LEU A 25 -6.02 -3.59 -6.07
CA LEU A 25 -5.97 -5.05 -6.21
C LEU A 25 -6.42 -5.51 -7.60
N MET A 26 -7.54 -4.97 -8.10
CA MET A 26 -8.04 -5.23 -9.45
C MET A 26 -7.08 -4.73 -10.54
N LYS A 27 -6.48 -3.54 -10.35
CA LYS A 27 -5.48 -2.99 -11.28
C LYS A 27 -4.22 -3.86 -11.39
N ILE A 28 -3.88 -4.58 -10.31
CA ILE A 28 -2.77 -5.54 -10.33
C ILE A 28 -3.17 -6.95 -10.78
N GLY A 29 -4.39 -7.11 -11.30
CA GLY A 29 -4.88 -8.38 -11.85
C GLY A 29 -5.17 -9.43 -10.78
N LYS A 30 -5.50 -9.02 -9.56
CA LYS A 30 -5.81 -9.92 -8.45
C LYS A 30 -7.26 -9.77 -7.98
N HIS A 31 -7.84 -10.87 -7.52
CA HIS A 31 -9.19 -10.96 -6.96
C HIS A 31 -9.13 -11.08 -5.42
N PRO A 32 -10.15 -10.62 -4.67
CA PRO A 32 -10.24 -10.86 -3.23
C PRO A 32 -10.11 -12.33 -2.80
N ASP A 33 -10.44 -13.27 -3.69
CA ASP A 33 -10.31 -14.71 -3.44
C ASP A 33 -8.85 -15.20 -3.57
N ASP A 34 -7.98 -14.44 -4.21
CA ASP A 34 -6.54 -14.72 -4.26
C ASP A 34 -5.82 -14.33 -2.96
N LEU A 35 -6.52 -13.67 -2.03
CA LEU A 35 -5.94 -13.19 -0.77
C LEU A 35 -5.89 -14.30 0.27
N VAL A 36 -4.79 -14.34 1.00
CA VAL A 36 -4.57 -15.35 2.05
C VAL A 36 -5.06 -14.79 3.39
N PRO A 37 -5.91 -15.53 4.14
CA PRO A 37 -6.29 -15.13 5.50
C PRO A 37 -5.06 -14.87 6.38
N THR A 38 -5.12 -13.84 7.22
CA THR A 38 -4.07 -13.55 8.20
C THR A 38 -4.65 -13.57 9.61
N ASN A 39 -3.77 -13.53 10.61
CA ASN A 39 -4.15 -13.37 12.02
C ASN A 39 -4.34 -11.90 12.44
N ILE A 40 -4.44 -10.98 11.47
CA ILE A 40 -4.56 -9.54 11.70
C ILE A 40 -6.02 -9.14 11.50
N ALA A 41 -6.51 -8.21 12.30
CA ALA A 41 -7.78 -7.52 12.07
C ALA A 41 -7.54 -6.03 11.80
N VAL A 42 -8.34 -5.43 10.93
CA VAL A 42 -8.34 -3.98 10.68
C VAL A 42 -9.55 -3.40 11.37
N THR A 43 -9.30 -2.47 12.29
CA THR A 43 -10.34 -1.74 13.02
C THR A 43 -10.45 -0.33 12.44
N ASP A 44 -11.67 0.08 12.08
CA ASP A 44 -11.91 1.44 11.59
C ASP A 44 -12.13 2.44 12.73
N PHE A 45 -12.32 3.72 12.38
CA PHE A 45 -12.51 4.78 13.38
C PHE A 45 -13.84 4.67 14.16
N SER A 46 -14.79 3.87 13.69
CA SER A 46 -16.02 3.57 14.44
C SER A 46 -15.85 2.44 15.45
N GLY A 47 -14.68 1.78 15.46
CA GLY A 47 -14.39 0.63 16.30
C GLY A 47 -14.82 -0.70 15.68
N ALA A 48 -15.37 -0.71 14.46
CA ALA A 48 -15.72 -1.94 13.76
C ALA A 48 -14.43 -2.63 13.27
N SER A 49 -14.31 -3.92 13.55
CA SER A 49 -13.12 -4.71 13.20
C SER A 49 -13.46 -5.82 12.21
N ILE A 50 -12.62 -5.99 11.18
CA ILE A 50 -12.75 -7.04 10.18
C ILE A 50 -11.47 -7.88 10.10
N PRO A 51 -11.56 -9.21 9.94
CA PRO A 51 -10.39 -10.03 9.64
C PRO A 51 -9.74 -9.61 8.33
N ALA A 52 -8.43 -9.44 8.33
CA ALA A 52 -7.68 -9.06 7.15
C ALA A 52 -7.30 -10.30 6.31
N LYS A 53 -7.24 -10.09 4.98
CA LYS A 53 -6.57 -11.01 4.06
C LYS A 53 -5.41 -10.28 3.39
N GLY A 54 -4.29 -10.97 3.24
CA GLY A 54 -3.03 -10.42 2.76
C GLY A 54 -2.68 -10.83 1.34
N LEU A 55 -1.77 -10.05 0.73
CA LEU A 55 -1.12 -10.36 -0.54
C LEU A 55 0.36 -9.98 -0.44
N THR A 56 1.26 -10.91 -0.79
CA THR A 56 2.68 -10.61 -0.91
C THR A 56 2.97 -9.93 -2.24
N VAL A 57 3.54 -8.73 -2.19
CA VAL A 57 3.92 -7.96 -3.39
C VAL A 57 5.33 -7.40 -3.26
N LYS A 58 6.02 -7.22 -4.38
CA LYS A 58 7.29 -6.50 -4.44
C LYS A 58 7.05 -5.06 -4.88
N LEU A 59 7.18 -4.13 -3.95
CA LEU A 59 7.16 -2.70 -4.27
C LEU A 59 8.53 -2.27 -4.79
N ARG A 60 8.52 -1.34 -5.75
CA ARG A 60 9.72 -0.69 -6.27
C ARG A 60 9.48 0.81 -6.27
N HIS A 61 10.35 1.55 -5.59
CA HIS A 61 10.40 2.99 -5.77
C HIS A 61 10.98 3.24 -7.17
N PRO A 62 10.28 3.91 -8.11
CA PRO A 62 10.97 4.44 -9.28
C PRO A 62 12.16 5.28 -8.79
N HIS A 63 13.32 5.14 -9.42
CA HIS A 63 14.50 5.93 -9.07
C HIS A 63 14.12 7.42 -9.15
N LEU A 64 13.80 8.03 -8.01
CA LEU A 64 13.51 9.44 -7.93
C LEU A 64 14.83 10.12 -8.22
N VAL A 65 14.89 10.87 -9.32
CA VAL A 65 15.87 11.96 -9.38
C VAL A 65 15.54 12.81 -8.15
N PRO A 66 16.47 12.98 -7.18
CA PRO A 66 16.22 13.84 -6.04
C PRO A 66 15.73 15.19 -6.57
N PRO A 67 14.70 15.81 -5.98
CA PRO A 67 14.35 17.16 -6.38
C PRO A 67 15.60 18.02 -6.17
N THR A 68 16.19 18.49 -7.27
CA THR A 68 17.25 19.48 -7.25
C THR A 68 16.67 20.73 -6.59
N GLY A 69 17.00 20.94 -5.31
CA GLY A 69 16.60 22.11 -4.54
C GLY A 69 15.54 21.83 -3.48
N TRP A 70 15.95 21.21 -2.38
CA TRP A 70 15.47 21.60 -1.04
C TRP A 70 16.70 22.02 -0.25
N ASP A 71 17.28 23.15 -0.65
CA ASP A 71 18.24 23.85 0.20
C ASP A 71 17.42 24.47 1.32
N CYS A 72 17.31 23.74 2.43
CA CYS A 72 16.90 24.29 3.71
C CYS A 72 17.99 25.26 4.15
N SER A 73 17.93 26.51 3.70
CA SER A 73 18.67 27.59 4.35
C SER A 73 18.06 27.79 5.74
N SER A 74 18.83 27.42 6.77
CA SER A 74 18.63 27.89 8.15
C SER A 74 18.74 29.40 8.26
#